data_AF-A0A7C4C690-F1
#
_entry.id   AF-A0A7C4C690-F1
#
_cell.length_a   1.000
_cell.length_b   1.000
_cell.length_c   1.000
_cell.angle_alpha   90.00
_cell.angle_beta   90.00
_cell.angle_gamma   90.00
#
_symmetry.space_group_name_H-M   'P 1'
#
loop_
_entity.id
_entity.type
_entity.pdbx_description
1 polymer ?
#
loop_
_entity_poly.entity_id
_entity_poly.type
_entity_poly.pdbx_seq_one_letter_code
_entity_poly.pdbx_strand_id
1 'polypeptide(L)'
;MIIKEIPIVKSPRYSIENIKKIAILSLGVVDKEIIDEKRILIEARIFVCPTQVIIEDQDGIYDVKIQFVCITDNCNFKDLCGRIIEEKASKFKNILPPPPQKSNEDIESVIIKILRDKEKNINDILNELMKYSLNYCPDTLVQILLRMERNGKIKKKFSLGKYLWYI
;
A
#
# COMPACT_ATOMS: atom_id res chain seq x y z
N MET A 1 -19.01 -16.48 -4.67
CA MET A 1 -18.27 -15.72 -3.65
C MET A 1 -17.28 -14.79 -4.35
N ILE A 2 -17.21 -13.52 -3.94
CA ILE A 2 -16.22 -12.55 -4.46
C ILE A 2 -15.39 -12.09 -3.26
N ILE A 3 -14.07 -12.10 -3.39
CA ILE A 3 -13.12 -11.75 -2.33
C ILE A 3 -12.14 -10.71 -2.89
N LYS A 4 -11.83 -9.69 -2.07
CA LYS A 4 -10.71 -8.77 -2.29
C LYS A 4 -9.79 -8.84 -1.09
N GLU A 5 -8.54 -9.20 -1.34
CA GLU A 5 -7.50 -9.33 -0.33
C GLU A 5 -6.65 -8.06 -0.29
N ILE A 6 -6.32 -7.62 0.92
CA ILE A 6 -5.54 -6.42 1.19
C ILE A 6 -4.50 -6.79 2.25
N PRO A 7 -3.30 -7.26 1.85
CA PRO A 7 -2.24 -7.56 2.80
C PRO A 7 -1.67 -6.26 3.39
N ILE A 8 -1.56 -6.20 4.72
CA ILE A 8 -1.04 -5.03 5.44
C ILE A 8 0.15 -5.45 6.28
N VAL A 9 1.34 -4.93 5.98
CA VAL A 9 2.54 -5.17 6.79
C VAL A 9 2.35 -4.54 8.17
N LYS A 10 2.58 -5.31 9.23
CA LYS A 10 2.50 -4.81 10.61
C LYS A 10 3.44 -3.62 10.78
N SER A 11 2.92 -2.53 11.35
CA SER A 11 3.72 -1.35 11.68
C SER A 11 3.10 -0.61 12.88
N PRO A 12 3.82 0.31 13.53
CA PRO A 12 3.25 1.13 14.61
C PRO A 12 2.01 1.93 14.20
N ARG A 13 1.83 2.22 12.89
CA ARG A 13 0.63 2.89 12.35
C ARG A 13 -0.51 1.91 12.04
N TYR A 14 -0.19 0.63 11.87
CA TYR A 14 -1.13 -0.44 11.55
C TYR A 14 -1.23 -1.40 12.73
N SER A 15 -1.95 -1.00 13.79
CA SER A 15 -2.40 -1.93 14.83
C SER A 15 -3.65 -2.68 14.38
N ILE A 16 -3.88 -3.87 14.92
CA ILE A 16 -5.10 -4.65 14.65
C ILE A 16 -6.37 -3.84 14.98
N GLU A 17 -6.34 -3.03 16.04
CA GLU A 17 -7.44 -2.14 16.44
C GLU A 17 -7.70 -1.05 15.39
N ASN A 18 -6.66 -0.46 14.81
CA ASN A 18 -6.80 0.54 13.76
C ASN A 18 -7.37 -0.09 12.49
N ILE A 19 -6.88 -1.27 12.10
CA ILE A 19 -7.39 -2.02 10.94
C ILE A 19 -8.87 -2.37 11.14
N LYS A 20 -9.25 -2.82 12.34
CA LYS A 20 -10.64 -3.05 12.72
C LYS A 20 -11.49 -1.78 12.59
N LYS A 21 -11.05 -0.64 13.14
CA LYS A 21 -11.79 0.64 13.01
C LYS A 21 -11.99 1.04 11.55
N ILE A 22 -10.95 0.88 10.72
CA ILE A 22 -11.01 1.17 9.29
C ILE A 22 -11.98 0.21 8.59
N ALA A 23 -11.97 -1.08 8.94
CA ALA A 23 -12.92 -2.06 8.43
C ALA A 23 -14.37 -1.65 8.71
N ILE A 24 -14.68 -1.28 9.97
CA ILE A 24 -16.02 -0.79 10.37
C ILE A 24 -16.41 0.45 9.55
N LEU A 25 -15.53 1.46 9.45
CA LEU A 25 -15.79 2.68 8.67
C LEU A 25 -16.00 2.40 7.17
N SER A 26 -15.27 1.43 6.63
CA SER A 26 -15.37 1.03 5.22
C SER A 26 -16.71 0.34 4.94
N LEU A 27 -17.12 -0.58 5.80
CA LEU A 27 -18.40 -1.31 5.71
C LEU A 27 -19.59 -0.37 5.91
N GLY A 28 -19.55 0.47 6.95
CA GLY A 28 -20.65 1.33 7.37
C GLY A 28 -21.40 0.73 8.55
N VAL A 29 -22.67 0.36 8.35
CA VAL A 29 -23.49 -0.26 9.39
C VAL A 29 -23.01 -1.69 9.62
N VAL A 30 -22.64 -2.01 10.86
CA VAL A 30 -22.16 -3.33 11.29
C VAL A 30 -23.28 -4.05 12.03
N ASP A 31 -23.59 -5.26 11.61
CA ASP A 31 -24.63 -6.12 12.20
C ASP A 31 -24.06 -7.10 13.21
N LYS A 32 -22.85 -7.60 12.95
CA LYS A 32 -22.22 -8.62 13.78
C LYS A 32 -20.71 -8.44 13.79
N GLU A 33 -20.13 -8.62 14.97
CA GLU A 33 -18.69 -8.74 15.14
C GLU A 33 -18.38 -10.05 15.88
N ILE A 34 -17.41 -10.81 15.39
CA ILE A 34 -16.90 -12.01 16.03
C ILE A 34 -15.39 -11.84 16.16
N ILE A 35 -14.88 -11.94 17.38
CA ILE A 35 -13.46 -11.81 17.69
C ILE A 35 -12.96 -13.16 18.21
N ASP A 36 -11.91 -13.66 17.59
CA ASP A 36 -11.15 -14.84 17.96
C ASP A 36 -9.65 -14.47 18.07
N GLU A 37 -8.83 -15.30 18.71
CA GLU A 37 -7.45 -14.98 19.08
C GLU A 37 -6.57 -14.54 17.90
N LYS A 38 -6.85 -15.05 16.69
CA LYS A 38 -6.11 -14.73 15.46
C LYS A 38 -6.97 -14.15 14.34
N ARG A 39 -8.26 -13.92 14.61
CA ARG A 39 -9.22 -13.57 13.56
C ARG A 39 -10.30 -12.64 14.07
N ILE A 40 -10.55 -11.60 13.30
CA ILE A 40 -11.72 -10.73 13.50
C ILE A 40 -12.62 -10.86 12.28
N LEU A 41 -13.89 -11.16 12.49
CA LEU A 41 -14.93 -11.16 11.47
C LEU A 41 -15.91 -10.03 11.77
N ILE A 42 -16.13 -9.15 10.79
CA ILE A 42 -17.08 -8.05 10.86
C ILE A 42 -18.08 -8.25 9.72
N GLU A 43 -19.36 -8.33 10.05
CA GLU A 43 -20.44 -8.53 9.06
C GLU A 43 -21.33 -7.29 8.96
N ALA A 44 -21.66 -6.93 7.73
CA ALA A 44 -22.67 -5.94 7.38
C ALA A 44 -23.70 -6.59 6.45
N ARG A 45 -24.93 -6.74 6.92
CA ARG A 45 -26.08 -7.27 6.20
C ARG A 45 -26.66 -6.17 5.32
N ILE A 46 -26.07 -6.02 4.14
CA ILE A 46 -26.66 -5.24 3.07
C ILE A 46 -27.71 -6.11 2.39
N PHE A 47 -28.92 -5.57 2.22
CA PHE A 47 -30.15 -6.26 1.76
C PHE A 47 -29.95 -7.23 0.57
N VAL A 48 -28.99 -6.95 -0.31
CA VAL A 48 -28.68 -7.75 -1.50
C VAL A 48 -27.28 -8.38 -1.48
N CYS A 49 -26.37 -7.83 -0.66
CA CYS A 49 -24.96 -8.21 -0.68
C CYS A 49 -24.33 -8.27 0.73
N PRO A 50 -24.64 -9.27 1.57
CA PRO A 50 -24.00 -9.41 2.88
C PRO A 50 -22.49 -9.41 2.75
N THR A 51 -21.87 -8.35 3.28
CA THR A 51 -20.44 -8.10 3.15
C THR A 51 -19.78 -8.44 4.47
N GLN A 52 -18.67 -9.15 4.40
CA GLN A 52 -17.86 -9.52 5.53
C GLN A 52 -16.46 -8.94 5.34
N VAL A 53 -15.89 -8.42 6.41
CA VAL A 53 -14.45 -8.17 6.50
C VAL A 53 -13.87 -9.18 7.47
N ILE A 54 -12.90 -9.95 7.00
CA ILE A 54 -12.10 -10.87 7.81
C ILE A 54 -10.72 -10.24 7.95
N ILE A 55 -10.22 -10.14 9.18
CA ILE A 55 -8.85 -9.71 9.48
C ILE A 55 -8.17 -10.90 10.14
N GLU A 56 -7.19 -11.49 9.47
CA GLU A 56 -6.37 -12.58 10.00
C GLU A 56 -5.02 -12.02 10.46
N ASP A 57 -4.69 -12.29 11.72
CA ASP A 57 -3.41 -11.93 12.30
C ASP A 57 -2.37 -13.03 11.99
N GLN A 58 -1.43 -12.72 11.10
CA GLN A 58 -0.34 -13.60 10.69
C GLN A 58 1.02 -13.02 11.10
N ASP A 59 2.09 -13.81 11.03
CA ASP A 59 3.42 -13.32 11.36
C ASP A 59 3.86 -12.21 10.40
N GLY A 60 4.07 -11.00 10.95
CA GLY A 60 4.52 -9.82 10.20
C GLY A 60 3.48 -9.12 9.32
N ILE A 61 2.29 -9.69 9.15
CA ILE A 61 1.24 -9.18 8.25
C ILE A 61 -0.17 -9.37 8.85
N TYR A 62 -1.07 -8.42 8.56
CA TYR A 62 -2.50 -8.63 8.68
C TYR A 62 -3.08 -8.92 7.30
N ASP A 63 -3.72 -10.06 7.13
CA ASP A 63 -4.41 -10.43 5.90
C ASP A 63 -5.89 -10.01 6.02
N VAL A 64 -6.24 -8.93 5.32
CA VAL A 64 -7.60 -8.39 5.34
C VAL A 64 -8.35 -8.85 4.09
N LYS A 65 -9.42 -9.62 4.28
CA LYS A 65 -10.30 -10.11 3.22
C LYS A 65 -11.65 -9.44 3.31
N ILE A 66 -12.01 -8.67 2.28
CA ILE A 66 -13.36 -8.13 2.12
C ILE A 66 -14.09 -9.05 1.16
N GLN A 67 -15.13 -9.73 1.65
CA GLN A 67 -15.83 -10.72 0.87
C GLN A 67 -17.34 -10.53 0.90
N PHE A 68 -17.98 -10.96 -0.18
CA PHE A 68 -19.42 -11.11 -0.27
C PHE A 68 -19.78 -12.59 -0.27
N VAL A 69 -20.67 -12.94 0.67
CA VAL A 69 -21.27 -14.27 0.76
C VAL A 69 -22.60 -14.20 0.02
N CYS A 70 -22.66 -14.77 -1.18
CA CYS A 70 -23.96 -14.96 -1.83
C CYS A 70 -24.66 -16.13 -1.16
N ILE A 71 -25.86 -15.87 -0.62
CA ILE A 71 -26.65 -16.86 0.12
C ILE A 71 -27.44 -17.77 -0.85
N THR A 72 -27.48 -17.46 -2.15
CA THR A 72 -28.23 -18.22 -3.16
C THR A 72 -27.41 -18.50 -4.42
N ASP A 73 -27.61 -19.67 -5.04
CA ASP A 73 -26.84 -20.14 -6.22
C ASP A 73 -27.09 -19.29 -7.48
N ASN A 74 -28.23 -18.58 -7.57
CA ASN A 74 -28.59 -17.67 -8.67
C ASN A 74 -28.49 -16.20 -8.26
N CYS A 75 -27.25 -15.76 -8.02
CA CYS A 75 -26.95 -14.37 -7.67
C CYS A 75 -27.11 -13.45 -8.90
N ASN A 76 -28.34 -13.13 -9.29
CA ASN A 76 -28.65 -12.15 -10.36
C ASN A 76 -28.03 -10.76 -10.11
N PHE A 77 -27.55 -10.52 -8.88
CA PHE A 77 -26.91 -9.29 -8.45
C PHE A 77 -25.38 -9.39 -8.36
N LYS A 78 -24.75 -10.43 -8.93
CA LYS A 78 -23.29 -10.64 -8.86
C LYS A 78 -22.50 -9.41 -9.28
N ASP A 79 -22.91 -8.75 -10.36
CA ASP A 79 -22.25 -7.54 -10.86
C ASP A 79 -22.43 -6.34 -9.91
N LEU A 80 -23.64 -6.20 -9.34
CA LEU A 80 -23.91 -5.18 -8.33
C LEU A 80 -23.10 -5.42 -7.05
N CYS A 81 -23.05 -6.65 -6.56
CA CYS A 81 -22.26 -7.01 -5.39
C CYS A 81 -20.75 -6.86 -5.66
N GLY A 82 -20.29 -7.16 -6.88
CA GLY A 82 -18.92 -6.89 -7.31
C GLY A 82 -18.56 -5.41 -7.19
N ARG A 83 -19.42 -4.52 -7.70
CA ARG A 83 -19.24 -3.06 -7.58
C ARG A 83 -19.23 -2.59 -6.12
N ILE A 84 -20.15 -3.11 -5.30
CA ILE A 84 -20.21 -2.76 -3.88
C ILE A 84 -18.91 -3.18 -3.18
N ILE A 85 -18.42 -4.40 -3.39
CA ILE A 85 -17.15 -4.84 -2.79
C ILE A 85 -15.98 -3.97 -3.25
N GLU A 86 -15.93 -3.59 -4.52
CA GLU A 86 -14.89 -2.70 -5.04
C GLU A 86 -14.95 -1.31 -4.41
N GLU A 87 -16.14 -0.76 -4.21
CA GLU A 87 -16.33 0.49 -3.50
C GLU A 87 -15.84 0.38 -2.05
N LYS A 88 -16.21 -0.70 -1.34
CA LYS A 88 -15.82 -0.94 0.06
C LYS A 88 -14.31 -1.14 0.19
N ALA A 89 -13.70 -1.90 -0.71
CA ALA A 89 -12.26 -2.11 -0.76
C ALA A 89 -11.51 -0.81 -1.09
N SER A 90 -12.02 -0.01 -2.02
CA SER A 90 -11.44 1.30 -2.35
C SER A 90 -11.54 2.26 -1.17
N LYS A 91 -12.70 2.31 -0.50
CA LYS A 91 -12.90 3.11 0.71
C LYS A 91 -11.96 2.68 1.84
N PHE A 92 -11.80 1.37 2.06
CA PHE A 92 -10.84 0.83 3.02
C PHE A 92 -9.42 1.31 2.72
N LYS A 93 -8.95 1.16 1.48
CA LYS A 93 -7.61 1.61 1.05
C LYS A 93 -7.41 3.13 1.19
N ASN A 94 -8.45 3.92 0.93
CA ASN A 94 -8.37 5.38 1.03
C ASN A 94 -8.32 5.88 2.48
N ILE A 95 -8.95 5.16 3.41
CA ILE A 95 -8.90 5.48 4.85
C ILE A 95 -7.62 4.94 5.49
N LEU A 96 -7.09 3.81 4.97
CA LEU A 96 -5.84 3.25 5.43
C LEU A 96 -4.74 4.32 5.32
N PRO A 97 -4.09 4.69 6.43
CA PRO A 97 -3.02 5.68 6.36
C PRO A 97 -1.99 5.20 5.34
N PRO A 98 -1.41 6.09 4.52
CA PRO A 98 -0.45 5.69 3.52
C PRO A 98 0.68 4.90 4.20
N PRO A 99 1.22 3.86 3.53
CA PRO A 99 2.38 3.14 4.06
C PRO A 99 3.43 4.16 4.45
N PRO A 100 4.16 3.95 5.57
CA PRO A 100 5.19 4.88 6.00
C PRO A 100 6.07 5.20 4.79
N GLN A 101 5.90 6.41 4.26
CA GLN A 101 6.85 6.97 3.31
C GLN A 101 8.12 7.04 4.15
N LYS A 102 9.10 6.17 3.84
CA LYS A 102 10.47 6.35 4.34
C LYS A 102 10.78 7.83 4.14
N SER A 103 11.15 8.52 5.22
CA SER A 103 11.18 9.98 5.23
C SER A 103 12.08 10.45 4.09
N ASN A 104 11.86 11.64 3.55
CA ASN A 104 12.73 12.17 2.50
C ASN A 104 14.21 12.32 2.94
N GLU A 105 14.52 12.17 4.24
CA GLU A 105 15.89 12.10 4.75
C GLU A 105 16.49 10.69 4.57
N ASP A 106 15.66 9.65 4.62
CA ASP A 106 16.06 8.27 4.34
C ASP A 106 16.43 8.09 2.87
N ILE A 107 15.67 8.68 1.93
CA ILE A 107 15.94 8.50 0.49
C ILE A 107 17.26 9.13 0.06
N GLU A 108 17.59 10.33 0.53
CA GLU A 108 18.86 10.99 0.19
C GLU A 108 20.05 10.17 0.71
N SER A 109 19.93 9.55 1.89
CA SER A 109 20.94 8.64 2.44
C SER A 109 21.12 7.38 1.59
N VAL A 110 20.02 6.84 1.05
CA VAL A 110 20.02 5.66 0.17
C VAL A 110 20.62 6.02 -1.19
N ILE A 111 20.28 7.18 -1.75
CA ILE A 111 20.87 7.68 -2.99
C ILE A 111 22.38 7.87 -2.82
N ILE A 112 22.83 8.43 -1.70
CA ILE A 112 24.26 8.56 -1.37
C ILE A 112 24.94 7.18 -1.36
N LYS A 113 24.32 6.17 -0.74
CA LYS A 113 24.84 4.79 -0.76
C LYS A 113 24.92 4.23 -2.17
N ILE A 114 23.88 4.42 -2.98
CA ILE A 114 23.82 3.94 -4.38
C ILE A 114 24.92 4.59 -5.25
N LEU A 115 25.20 5.87 -5.04
CA LEU A 115 26.17 6.64 -5.84
C LEU A 115 27.62 6.54 -5.33
N ARG A 116 27.86 5.87 -4.20
CA ARG A 116 29.19 5.80 -3.57
C ARG A 116 30.20 5.02 -4.40
N ASP A 117 29.74 3.97 -5.08
CA ASP A 117 30.62 3.02 -5.75
C ASP A 117 30.82 3.32 -7.24
N LYS A 118 29.83 3.97 -7.88
CA LYS A 118 29.88 4.25 -9.31
C LYS A 118 28.93 5.37 -9.71
N GLU A 119 29.31 6.08 -10.76
CA GLU A 119 28.43 6.98 -11.48
C GLU A 119 27.25 6.20 -12.09
N LYS A 120 26.03 6.70 -11.89
CA LYS A 120 24.80 6.02 -12.32
C LYS A 120 23.88 6.98 -13.05
N ASN A 121 23.19 6.47 -14.07
CA ASN A 121 22.10 7.21 -14.71
C ASN A 121 20.79 7.04 -13.90
N ILE A 122 19.75 7.78 -14.28
CA ILE A 122 18.44 7.75 -13.60
C ILE A 122 17.85 6.33 -13.54
N ASN A 123 17.91 5.57 -14.63
CA ASN A 123 17.34 4.22 -14.67
C ASN A 123 18.12 3.26 -13.75
N ASP A 124 19.44 3.40 -13.67
CA ASP A 124 20.24 2.60 -12.76
C ASP A 124 19.88 2.91 -11.30
N ILE A 125 19.66 4.19 -10.96
CA ILE A 125 19.27 4.60 -9.62
C ILE A 125 17.88 4.06 -9.29
N LEU A 126 16.91 4.15 -10.20
CA LEU A 126 15.57 3.58 -10.01
C LEU A 126 15.63 2.07 -9.75
N ASN A 127 16.41 1.34 -10.54
CA ASN A 127 16.58 -0.10 -10.37
C ASN A 127 17.20 -0.47 -9.02
N GLU A 128 18.17 0.31 -8.53
CA GLU A 128 18.75 0.11 -7.20
C GLU A 128 17.75 0.46 -6.09
N LEU A 129 16.97 1.54 -6.24
CA LEU A 129 15.94 1.93 -5.28
C LEU A 129 14.87 0.84 -5.13
N MET A 130 14.53 0.11 -6.19
CA MET A 130 13.61 -1.04 -6.09
C MET A 130 14.13 -2.12 -5.13
N LYS A 131 15.45 -2.33 -5.01
CA LYS A 131 16.04 -3.28 -4.04
C LYS A 131 15.78 -2.87 -2.59
N TYR A 132 15.55 -1.57 -2.35
CA TYR A 132 15.19 -1.02 -1.04
C TYR A 132 13.67 -0.93 -0.82
N SER A 133 12.88 -1.56 -1.70
CA SER A 133 11.41 -1.44 -1.76
C SER A 133 10.94 0.01 -1.93
N LEU A 134 11.75 0.82 -2.62
CA LEU A 134 11.49 2.23 -2.89
C LEU A 134 11.16 2.39 -4.38
N ASN A 135 9.88 2.60 -4.68
CA ASN A 135 9.41 2.81 -6.04
C ASN A 135 9.10 4.30 -6.27
N TYR A 136 9.81 4.92 -7.20
CA TYR A 136 9.67 6.33 -7.53
C TYR A 136 9.37 6.50 -9.02
N CYS A 137 8.52 7.48 -9.34
CA CYS A 137 8.42 7.96 -10.71
C CYS A 137 9.74 8.65 -11.12
N PRO A 138 10.18 8.50 -12.39
CA PRO A 138 11.40 9.13 -12.88
C PRO A 138 11.47 10.64 -12.61
N ASP A 139 10.37 11.36 -12.86
CA ASP A 139 10.31 12.81 -12.66
C ASP A 139 10.53 13.21 -11.20
N THR A 140 9.94 12.47 -10.26
CA THR A 140 10.13 12.69 -8.82
C THR A 140 11.58 12.45 -8.41
N LEU A 141 12.20 11.40 -8.94
CA LEU A 141 13.62 11.13 -8.66
C LEU A 141 14.52 12.24 -9.19
N VAL A 142 14.26 12.75 -10.40
CA VAL A 142 15.03 13.87 -10.96
C VAL A 142 14.94 15.11 -10.08
N GLN A 143 13.75 15.44 -9.57
CA GLN A 143 13.59 16.57 -8.64
C GLN A 143 14.40 16.38 -7.35
N ILE A 144 14.43 15.16 -6.80
CA ILE A 144 15.24 14.85 -5.61
C ILE A 144 16.74 15.00 -5.92
N LEU A 145 17.20 14.45 -7.04
CA LEU A 145 18.62 14.51 -7.44
C LEU A 145 19.08 15.96 -7.70
N LEU A 146 18.26 16.77 -8.39
CA LEU A 146 18.54 18.20 -8.59
C LEU A 146 18.60 18.97 -7.26
N ARG A 147 17.73 18.65 -6.31
CA ARG A 147 17.79 19.23 -4.96
C ARG A 147 19.06 18.84 -4.23
N MET A 148 19.46 17.57 -4.29
CA MET A 148 20.69 17.07 -3.67
C MET A 148 21.94 17.71 -4.29
N GLU A 149 21.97 17.90 -5.61
CA GLU A 149 23.03 18.60 -6.33
C GLU A 149 23.12 20.06 -5.88
N ARG A 150 21.99 20.76 -5.82
CA ARG A 150 21.93 22.16 -5.36
C ARG A 150 22.44 22.31 -3.92
N ASN A 151 22.23 21.29 -3.09
CA ASN A 151 22.71 21.24 -1.71
C ASN A 151 24.17 20.74 -1.60
N GLY A 152 24.86 20.50 -2.71
CA GLY A 152 26.25 20.04 -2.74
C GLY A 152 26.47 18.60 -2.27
N LYS A 153 25.40 17.80 -2.11
CA LYS A 153 25.50 16.40 -1.65
C LYS A 153 25.97 15.45 -2.75
N ILE A 154 25.66 15.77 -4.00
CA ILE A 154 26.02 15.00 -5.20
C ILE A 154 26.38 15.95 -6.34
N LYS A 155 26.94 15.41 -7.41
CA LYS A 155 27.28 16.08 -8.66
C LYS A 155 26.63 15.35 -9.82
N LYS A 156 26.50 16.05 -10.94
CA LYS A 156 26.10 15.43 -12.22
C LYS A 156 27.03 15.83 -13.34
N LYS A 157 27.19 14.95 -14.32
CA LYS A 157 27.87 15.25 -15.58
C LYS A 157 27.07 14.67 -16.75
N PHE A 158 27.22 15.28 -17.91
CA PHE A 158 26.62 14.79 -19.14
C PHE A 158 27.64 13.96 -19.91
N SER A 159 27.32 12.69 -20.18
CA SER A 159 28.19 11.77 -20.92
C SER A 159 27.35 10.84 -21.79
N LEU A 160 27.77 10.62 -23.04
CA LEU A 160 27.11 9.70 -23.98
C LEU A 160 25.58 9.92 -24.09
N GLY A 161 25.14 11.18 -24.11
CA GLY A 161 23.73 11.54 -24.24
C GLY A 161 22.89 11.36 -22.98
N LYS A 162 23.49 11.08 -21.82
CA LYS A 162 22.80 10.85 -20.54
C LYS A 162 23.41 11.67 -19.40
N TYR A 163 22.59 12.04 -18.45
CA TYR A 163 23.07 12.57 -17.17
C TYR A 163 23.48 11.42 -16.25
N LEU A 164 24.72 11.50 -15.76
CA LEU A 164 25.28 10.61 -14.74
C LEU A 164 25.41 11.38 -13.44
N TRP A 165 24.99 10.76 -12.35
CA TRP A 165 25.04 11.30 -10.99
C TRP A 165 26.11 10.58 -10.18
N TYR A 166 26.80 11.30 -9.29
CA TYR A 166 27.91 10.80 -8.48
C TYR A 166 28.16 11.70 -7.26
N ILE A 167 29.05 11.28 -6.34
CA ILE A 167 29.49 12.09 -5.17
C ILE A 167 30.85 12.71 -5.47
#